data_AF-A0A2V2S3N6-F1
#
_entry.id   AF-A0A2V2S3N6-F1
#
_cell.length_a   1.000
_cell.length_b   1.000
_cell.length_c   1.000
_cell.angle_alpha   90.00
_cell.angle_beta   90.00
_cell.angle_gamma   90.00
#
_symmetry.space_group_name_H-M   'P 1'
#
loop_
_entity.id
_entity.type
_entity.pdbx_description
1 polymer ?
#
loop_
_entity_poly.entity_id
_entity_poly.type
_entity_poly.pdbx_seq_one_letter_code
_entity_poly.pdbx_strand_id
1 'polypeptide(L)'
;MQPLTPHPITSIKTSLALLASLLLTSAAQATLTTNTLNFNATAIAADGRYIWFNSVLTPSGIPSTGLTHLYITSSTLAISTDGTITAPNMTITFDPSLNANTVGSASLTYSAVTGWSETLPATGLSGNDFLDGVPWLVTSPAGNANVTWRMNITTDRTGVSLNWQAAAAVYTPFTNNPSLLGVKPVDDNTASVYQNSDHAGTPENYKGDVTGGATGGGGSNFTGSYSPTVSVTPVPEPTTTAFLGIAFLSLVIAQRSRRQ
;
A
#
# COMPACT_ATOMS: atom_id res chain seq x y z
N MET A 1 76.11 -22.34 5.07
CA MET A 1 75.53 -21.37 4.11
C MET A 1 74.38 -22.04 3.40
N GLN A 2 73.14 -21.69 3.75
CA GLN A 2 71.95 -22.02 2.98
C GLN A 2 71.16 -20.71 2.85
N PRO A 3 70.85 -20.23 1.63
CA PRO A 3 70.17 -18.96 1.47
C PRO A 3 68.69 -19.12 1.84
N LEU A 4 68.21 -18.23 2.72
CA LEU A 4 66.78 -18.05 2.97
C LEU A 4 66.14 -17.48 1.70
N THR A 5 65.23 -18.26 1.11
CA THR A 5 64.44 -17.83 -0.04
C THR A 5 63.36 -16.84 0.41
N PRO A 6 63.17 -15.70 -0.29
CA PRO A 6 62.06 -14.81 0.01
C PRO A 6 60.74 -15.43 -0.48
N HIS A 7 59.78 -15.62 0.43
CA HIS A 7 58.41 -15.95 0.07
C HIS A 7 57.75 -14.75 -0.61
N PRO A 8 57.10 -14.91 -1.77
CA PRO A 8 56.46 -13.80 -2.45
C PRO A 8 55.20 -13.36 -1.69
N ILE A 9 55.12 -12.06 -1.42
CA ILE A 9 53.95 -11.38 -0.83
C ILE A 9 52.88 -11.29 -1.93
N THR A 10 52.25 -12.41 -2.26
CA THR A 10 51.17 -12.50 -3.26
C THR A 10 49.79 -12.63 -2.60
N SER A 11 49.68 -12.35 -1.29
CA SER A 11 48.43 -12.59 -0.53
C SER A 11 47.67 -11.32 -0.14
N ILE A 12 48.19 -10.12 -0.40
CA ILE A 12 47.55 -8.86 0.07
C ILE A 12 46.66 -8.20 -1.01
N LYS A 13 46.94 -8.41 -2.31
CA LYS A 13 46.16 -7.78 -3.39
C LYS A 13 44.86 -8.52 -3.72
N THR A 14 44.76 -9.81 -3.41
CA THR A 14 43.57 -10.64 -3.63
C THR A 14 42.46 -10.40 -2.60
N SER A 15 42.79 -9.87 -1.42
CA SER A 15 41.80 -9.55 -0.38
C SER A 15 41.06 -8.23 -0.62
N LEU A 16 41.62 -7.30 -1.40
CA LEU A 16 40.96 -6.02 -1.71
C LEU A 16 39.95 -6.15 -2.86
N ALA A 17 40.20 -7.07 -3.81
CA ALA A 17 39.28 -7.35 -4.90
C ALA A 17 38.09 -8.24 -4.48
N LEU A 18 38.22 -9.03 -3.40
CA LEU A 18 37.12 -9.86 -2.88
C LEU A 18 36.25 -9.13 -1.85
N LEU A 19 36.72 -8.04 -1.23
CA LEU A 19 35.89 -7.19 -0.36
C LEU A 19 35.05 -6.16 -1.13
N ALA A 20 35.38 -5.89 -2.40
CA ALA A 20 34.57 -5.01 -3.26
C ALA A 20 33.30 -5.69 -3.81
N SER A 21 33.16 -7.00 -3.64
CA SER A 21 32.08 -7.82 -4.23
C SER A 21 30.88 -8.03 -3.31
N LEU A 22 30.81 -7.40 -2.12
CA LEU A 22 29.68 -7.54 -1.20
C LEU A 22 29.01 -6.21 -0.85
N LEU A 23 29.09 -5.21 -1.73
CA LEU A 23 28.22 -4.04 -1.70
C LEU A 23 26.98 -4.30 -2.56
N LEU A 24 26.19 -5.32 -2.17
CA LEU A 24 24.81 -5.42 -2.60
C LEU A 24 24.05 -4.29 -1.89
N THR A 25 24.00 -3.13 -2.54
CA THR A 25 23.04 -2.09 -2.18
C THR A 25 21.67 -2.67 -2.56
N SER A 26 20.97 -3.31 -1.63
CA SER A 26 19.57 -3.66 -1.85
C SER A 26 18.79 -2.35 -1.82
N ALA A 27 18.65 -1.67 -2.95
CA ALA A 27 17.56 -0.72 -3.09
C ALA A 27 16.27 -1.50 -2.80
N ALA A 28 15.38 -0.98 -1.96
CA ALA A 28 14.06 -1.57 -1.82
C ALA A 28 13.44 -1.59 -3.21
N GLN A 29 13.11 -2.79 -3.70
CA GLN A 29 12.39 -2.88 -4.96
C GLN A 29 10.91 -2.87 -4.64
N ALA A 30 10.24 -1.77 -4.92
CA ALA A 30 8.79 -1.70 -4.82
C ALA A 30 8.13 -2.91 -5.48
N THR A 31 7.23 -3.58 -4.74
CA THR A 31 6.55 -4.76 -5.25
C THR A 31 5.35 -4.30 -6.07
N LEU A 32 5.49 -4.35 -7.39
CA LEU A 32 4.41 -4.04 -8.32
C LEU A 32 3.35 -5.14 -8.27
N THR A 33 2.12 -4.76 -7.97
CA THR A 33 0.96 -5.65 -7.95
C THR A 33 -0.10 -5.18 -8.95
N THR A 34 -0.98 -6.09 -9.37
CA THR A 34 -2.02 -5.81 -10.37
C THR A 34 -3.26 -6.63 -10.06
N ASN A 35 -4.43 -5.98 -10.10
CA ASN A 35 -5.74 -6.61 -10.00
C ASN A 35 -6.64 -6.08 -11.12
N THR A 36 -7.65 -6.86 -11.50
CA THR A 36 -8.61 -6.49 -12.53
C THR A 36 -10.03 -6.54 -11.97
N LEU A 37 -10.84 -5.57 -12.36
CA LEU A 37 -12.27 -5.52 -12.03
C LEU A 37 -13.07 -5.29 -13.31
N ASN A 38 -14.22 -5.94 -13.38
CA ASN A 38 -15.13 -5.89 -14.53
C ASN A 38 -16.41 -5.19 -14.11
N PHE A 39 -16.84 -4.22 -14.90
CA PHE A 39 -18.12 -3.57 -14.67
C PHE A 39 -19.26 -4.47 -15.16
N ASN A 40 -20.40 -4.36 -14.51
CA ASN A 40 -21.63 -4.97 -14.96
C ASN A 40 -22.21 -4.23 -16.19
N ALA A 41 -23.32 -4.77 -16.71
CA ALA A 41 -23.94 -4.26 -17.93
C ALA A 41 -24.73 -2.95 -17.76
N THR A 42 -24.87 -2.43 -16.54
CA THR A 42 -25.60 -1.18 -16.30
C THR A 42 -24.84 -0.02 -16.94
N ALA A 43 -25.54 0.75 -17.78
CA ALA A 43 -24.96 1.91 -18.42
C ALA A 43 -24.63 3.00 -17.38
N ILE A 44 -23.42 3.55 -17.48
CA ILE A 44 -22.96 4.67 -16.67
C ILE A 44 -22.73 5.83 -17.65
N ALA A 45 -23.64 6.79 -17.70
CA ALA A 45 -23.54 7.91 -18.65
C ALA A 45 -22.53 8.96 -18.17
N ALA A 46 -21.98 9.71 -19.13
CA ALA A 46 -21.12 10.87 -18.89
C ALA A 46 -21.96 12.13 -18.63
N ASP A 47 -22.87 12.05 -17.66
CA ASP A 47 -23.88 13.08 -17.34
C ASP A 47 -23.67 13.67 -15.93
N GLY A 48 -22.43 13.65 -15.43
CA GLY A 48 -22.07 14.13 -14.09
C GLY A 48 -21.95 13.04 -13.02
N ARG A 49 -22.02 11.76 -13.43
CA ARG A 49 -21.80 10.62 -12.54
C ARG A 49 -20.33 10.43 -12.21
N TYR A 50 -20.08 10.00 -10.99
CA TYR A 50 -18.76 9.59 -10.57
C TYR A 50 -18.70 8.10 -10.34
N ILE A 51 -17.52 7.53 -10.59
CA ILE A 51 -17.14 6.22 -10.09
C ILE A 51 -16.19 6.43 -8.93
N TRP A 52 -16.57 5.92 -7.76
CA TRP A 52 -15.66 5.77 -6.64
C TRP A 52 -14.95 4.43 -6.80
N PHE A 53 -13.68 4.48 -7.19
CA PHE A 53 -12.81 3.30 -7.15
C PHE A 53 -12.23 3.17 -5.76
N ASN A 54 -12.31 1.98 -5.18
CA ASN A 54 -11.68 1.69 -3.91
C ASN A 54 -11.03 0.30 -3.90
N SER A 55 -10.12 0.12 -2.96
CA SER A 55 -9.51 -1.17 -2.70
C SER A 55 -9.40 -1.39 -1.21
N VAL A 56 -9.38 -2.66 -0.83
CA VAL A 56 -9.26 -3.11 0.55
C VAL A 56 -8.17 -4.17 0.64
N LEU A 57 -7.60 -4.32 1.83
CA LEU A 57 -6.60 -5.33 2.12
C LEU A 57 -6.96 -6.12 3.40
N THR A 58 -6.47 -7.36 3.47
CA THR A 58 -6.30 -8.09 4.72
C THR A 58 -4.80 -8.30 4.96
N PRO A 59 -4.21 -7.73 6.01
CA PRO A 59 -2.78 -7.86 6.26
C PRO A 59 -2.49 -9.14 7.07
N SER A 60 -1.27 -9.64 6.95
CA SER A 60 -0.77 -10.78 7.71
C SER A 60 0.72 -10.57 8.02
N GLY A 61 1.17 -11.12 9.15
CA GLY A 61 2.55 -10.97 9.59
C GLY A 61 2.90 -9.57 10.12
N ILE A 62 1.90 -8.75 10.47
CA ILE A 62 2.12 -7.46 11.14
C ILE A 62 2.71 -7.73 12.54
N PRO A 63 3.90 -7.22 12.87
CA PRO A 63 4.49 -7.36 14.19
C PRO A 63 3.62 -6.72 15.28
N SER A 64 3.51 -7.37 16.43
CA SER A 64 2.86 -6.81 17.63
C SER A 64 3.77 -5.83 18.41
N THR A 65 4.95 -5.48 17.87
CA THR A 65 5.91 -4.59 18.54
C THR A 65 6.47 -3.53 17.58
N GLY A 66 6.34 -2.28 17.99
CA GLY A 66 6.68 -1.10 17.20
C GLY A 66 5.77 -0.89 15.97
N LEU A 67 5.86 0.30 15.38
CA LEU A 67 5.05 0.66 14.21
C LEU A 67 5.44 -0.13 12.97
N THR A 68 4.46 -0.41 12.11
CA THR A 68 4.68 -0.97 10.76
C THR A 68 4.05 -0.04 9.75
N HIS A 69 4.78 0.32 8.71
CA HIS A 69 4.31 1.21 7.66
C HIS A 69 4.23 0.47 6.33
N LEU A 70 3.09 0.58 5.65
CA LEU A 70 2.96 0.25 4.24
C LEU A 70 2.92 1.54 3.43
N TYR A 71 3.64 1.55 2.31
CA TYR A 71 3.66 2.66 1.37
C TYR A 71 3.12 2.18 0.03
N ILE A 72 2.05 2.81 -0.41
CA ILE A 72 1.40 2.55 -1.69
C ILE A 72 1.66 3.75 -2.59
N THR A 73 2.29 3.49 -3.72
CA THR A 73 2.72 4.53 -4.66
C THR A 73 2.45 4.13 -6.10
N SER A 74 2.52 5.10 -7.01
CA SER A 74 2.37 4.87 -8.46
C SER A 74 1.09 4.10 -8.82
N SER A 75 0.01 4.38 -8.09
CA SER A 75 -1.28 3.72 -8.25
C SER A 75 -1.97 4.23 -9.51
N THR A 76 -2.30 3.32 -10.43
CA THR A 76 -2.89 3.63 -11.74
C THR A 76 -4.03 2.68 -12.07
N LEU A 77 -5.09 3.22 -12.70
CA LEU A 77 -6.24 2.47 -13.16
C LEU A 77 -6.39 2.70 -14.67
N ALA A 78 -6.17 1.65 -15.46
CA ALA A 78 -6.44 1.67 -16.90
C ALA A 78 -7.89 1.20 -17.12
N ILE A 79 -8.75 2.13 -17.53
CA ILE A 79 -10.18 1.94 -17.76
C ILE A 79 -10.40 1.81 -19.28
N SER A 80 -10.97 0.70 -19.72
CA SER A 80 -11.09 0.40 -21.16
C SER A 80 -11.86 1.45 -21.97
N THR A 81 -12.75 2.23 -21.33
CA THR A 81 -13.60 3.25 -21.97
C THR A 81 -13.12 4.69 -21.79
N ASP A 82 -12.25 4.95 -20.80
CA ASP A 82 -11.90 6.30 -20.32
C ASP A 82 -10.38 6.56 -20.23
N GLY A 83 -9.54 5.58 -20.56
CA GLY A 83 -8.09 5.71 -20.49
C GLY A 83 -7.53 5.45 -19.10
N THR A 84 -6.35 5.99 -18.80
CA THR A 84 -5.64 5.74 -17.55
C THR A 84 -5.74 6.92 -16.59
N ILE A 85 -6.10 6.64 -15.35
CA ILE A 85 -6.13 7.60 -14.25
C ILE A 85 -5.16 7.20 -13.15
N THR A 86 -4.80 8.15 -12.28
CA THR A 86 -3.91 7.93 -11.14
C THR A 86 -4.71 8.06 -9.84
N ALA A 87 -4.48 7.14 -8.90
CA ALA A 87 -4.94 7.33 -7.53
C ALA A 87 -3.85 8.02 -6.68
N PRO A 88 -4.23 8.67 -5.56
CA PRO A 88 -3.27 9.26 -4.63
C PRO A 88 -2.28 8.23 -4.07
N ASN A 89 -1.14 8.70 -3.55
CA ASN A 89 -0.31 7.84 -2.70
C ASN A 89 -1.05 7.53 -1.39
N MET A 90 -0.69 6.44 -0.73
CA MET A 90 -1.23 6.06 0.57
C MET A 90 -0.10 5.62 1.51
N THR A 91 -0.23 5.99 2.78
CA THR A 91 0.58 5.44 3.88
C THR A 91 -0.33 4.82 4.93
N ILE A 92 -0.14 3.54 5.21
CA ILE A 92 -0.88 2.81 6.25
C ILE A 92 0.07 2.55 7.41
N THR A 93 -0.32 2.96 8.61
CA THR A 93 0.45 2.75 9.84
C THR A 93 -0.29 1.77 10.74
N PHE A 94 0.28 0.60 10.96
CA PHE A 94 -0.17 -0.33 11.98
C PHE A 94 0.54 -0.02 13.30
N ASP A 95 -0.23 0.37 14.31
CA ASP A 95 0.25 0.74 15.64
C ASP A 95 -0.20 -0.30 16.68
N PRO A 96 0.74 -1.05 17.29
CA PRO A 96 0.41 -2.05 18.31
C PRO A 96 -0.01 -1.45 19.66
N SER A 97 0.12 -0.13 19.85
CA SER A 97 -0.39 0.56 21.06
C SER A 97 -1.89 0.84 21.00
N LEU A 98 -2.50 0.76 19.81
CA LEU A 98 -3.93 0.98 19.61
C LEU A 98 -4.73 -0.30 19.86
N ASN A 99 -5.94 -0.13 20.39
CA ASN A 99 -6.87 -1.21 20.67
C ASN A 99 -8.07 -1.11 19.74
N ALA A 100 -8.29 -2.13 18.91
CA ALA A 100 -9.41 -2.20 17.96
C ALA A 100 -10.79 -2.00 18.59
N ASN A 101 -10.96 -2.29 19.88
CA ASN A 101 -12.24 -2.08 20.59
C ASN A 101 -12.41 -0.63 21.08
N THR A 102 -11.49 0.28 20.76
CA THR A 102 -11.57 1.70 21.12
C THR A 102 -11.99 2.51 19.90
N VAL A 103 -13.06 3.28 20.04
CA VAL A 103 -13.58 4.16 18.98
C VAL A 103 -12.53 5.19 18.57
N GLY A 104 -12.30 5.30 17.27
CA GLY A 104 -11.31 6.22 16.69
C GLY A 104 -9.88 5.69 16.72
N SER A 105 -9.66 4.43 17.13
CA SER A 105 -8.35 3.77 17.01
C SER A 105 -7.98 3.46 15.55
N ALA A 106 -8.97 3.23 14.68
CA ALA A 106 -8.79 3.21 13.24
C ALA A 106 -9.21 4.57 12.65
N SER A 107 -8.32 5.19 11.87
CA SER A 107 -8.56 6.51 11.28
C SER A 107 -7.99 6.62 9.87
N LEU A 108 -8.68 7.35 9.01
CA LEU A 108 -8.28 7.63 7.64
C LEU A 108 -8.46 9.11 7.34
N THR A 109 -7.44 9.71 6.75
CA THR A 109 -7.43 11.12 6.35
C THR A 109 -6.89 11.28 4.93
N TYR A 110 -7.28 12.37 4.28
CA TYR A 110 -6.78 12.74 2.96
C TYR A 110 -6.17 14.12 2.97
N SER A 111 -5.03 14.27 2.31
CA SER A 111 -4.40 15.54 1.97
C SER A 111 -4.04 15.55 0.49
N ALA A 112 -4.27 16.68 -0.19
CA ALA A 112 -3.86 16.84 -1.58
C ALA A 112 -2.34 16.78 -1.77
N VAL A 113 -1.55 16.95 -0.70
CA VAL A 113 -0.07 16.95 -0.75
C VAL A 113 0.50 15.54 -0.60
N THR A 114 -0.02 14.76 0.34
CA THR A 114 0.54 13.45 0.71
C THR A 114 -0.32 12.27 0.29
N GLY A 115 -1.56 12.53 -0.16
CA GLY A 115 -2.55 11.51 -0.44
C GLY A 115 -3.25 11.01 0.82
N TRP A 116 -3.58 9.73 0.85
CA TRP A 116 -4.23 9.07 1.97
C TRP A 116 -3.23 8.77 3.09
N SER A 117 -3.70 8.89 4.33
CA SER A 117 -2.97 8.44 5.52
C SER A 117 -3.93 7.73 6.45
N GLU A 118 -3.59 6.48 6.76
CA GLU A 118 -4.37 5.61 7.62
C GLU A 118 -3.55 5.18 8.82
N THR A 119 -4.20 5.12 9.98
CA THR A 119 -3.63 4.58 11.21
C THR A 119 -4.59 3.54 11.75
N LEU A 120 -4.06 2.34 12.02
CA LEU A 120 -4.81 1.14 12.35
C LEU A 120 -4.20 0.45 13.58
N PRO A 121 -5.01 -0.16 14.46
CA PRO A 121 -4.52 -1.17 15.39
C PRO A 121 -3.77 -2.28 14.66
N ALA A 122 -2.60 -2.67 15.17
CA ALA A 122 -1.82 -3.76 14.56
C ALA A 122 -2.50 -5.13 14.66
N THR A 123 -3.46 -5.31 15.58
CA THR A 123 -4.20 -6.55 15.79
C THR A 123 -5.64 -6.28 16.24
N GLY A 124 -6.51 -7.27 16.06
CA GLY A 124 -7.85 -7.26 16.64
C GLY A 124 -8.94 -6.61 15.77
N LEU A 125 -8.59 -6.06 14.61
CA LEU A 125 -9.56 -5.58 13.62
C LEU A 125 -10.30 -6.77 12.98
N SER A 126 -11.59 -6.58 12.74
CA SER A 126 -12.42 -7.51 11.97
C SER A 126 -12.58 -7.06 10.52
N GLY A 127 -12.57 -8.03 9.59
CA GLY A 127 -12.74 -7.79 8.15
C GLY A 127 -11.51 -7.18 7.49
N ASN A 128 -11.74 -6.34 6.49
CA ASN A 128 -10.70 -5.68 5.69
C ASN A 128 -10.43 -4.24 6.14
N ASP A 129 -9.25 -3.77 5.75
CA ASP A 129 -8.80 -2.38 5.90
C ASP A 129 -8.78 -1.68 4.54
N PHE A 130 -8.92 -0.36 4.50
CA PHE A 130 -8.87 0.42 3.28
C PHE A 130 -7.43 0.44 2.73
N LEU A 131 -7.26 0.21 1.42
CA LEU A 131 -5.94 0.17 0.80
C LEU A 131 -5.65 1.42 -0.04
N ASP A 132 -6.60 1.84 -0.87
CA ASP A 132 -6.48 3.01 -1.75
C ASP A 132 -7.85 3.36 -2.34
N GLY A 133 -8.02 4.58 -2.86
CA GLY A 133 -9.23 4.98 -3.56
C GLY A 133 -9.15 6.34 -4.24
N VAL A 134 -9.95 6.51 -5.29
CA VAL A 134 -10.00 7.73 -6.10
C VAL A 134 -11.39 7.96 -6.70
N PRO A 135 -11.97 9.16 -6.58
CA PRO A 135 -13.16 9.53 -7.33
C PRO A 135 -12.80 9.84 -8.79
N TRP A 136 -13.59 9.33 -9.73
CA TRP A 136 -13.43 9.59 -11.16
C TRP A 136 -14.72 10.11 -11.77
N LEU A 137 -14.67 11.27 -12.42
CA LEU A 137 -15.78 11.79 -13.21
C LEU A 137 -15.84 11.03 -14.53
N VAL A 138 -16.98 10.40 -14.82
CA VAL A 138 -17.15 9.62 -16.05
C VAL A 138 -17.15 10.54 -17.27
N THR A 139 -16.24 10.29 -18.21
CA THR A 139 -16.12 11.07 -19.45
C THR A 139 -16.65 10.36 -20.69
N SER A 140 -16.81 9.04 -20.61
CA SER A 140 -17.34 8.17 -21.66
C SER A 140 -18.22 7.08 -21.03
N PRO A 141 -19.30 6.63 -21.71
CA PRO A 141 -20.13 5.56 -21.17
C PRO A 141 -19.34 4.30 -20.81
N ALA A 142 -19.46 3.83 -19.57
CA ALA A 142 -18.57 2.80 -19.02
C ALA A 142 -19.23 1.44 -18.72
N GLY A 143 -20.47 1.18 -19.16
CA GLY A 143 -21.08 -0.15 -18.97
C GLY A 143 -20.24 -1.26 -19.61
N ASN A 144 -20.06 -2.39 -18.91
CA ASN A 144 -19.17 -3.50 -19.29
C ASN A 144 -17.67 -3.11 -19.44
N ALA A 145 -17.22 -1.97 -18.91
CA ALA A 145 -15.80 -1.64 -18.94
C ALA A 145 -14.96 -2.65 -18.13
N ASN A 146 -13.71 -2.83 -18.56
CA ASN A 146 -12.70 -3.55 -17.80
C ASN A 146 -11.71 -2.55 -17.24
N VAL A 147 -11.32 -2.75 -15.99
CA VAL A 147 -10.33 -1.90 -15.32
C VAL A 147 -9.17 -2.75 -14.85
N THR A 148 -7.95 -2.31 -15.15
CA THR A 148 -6.73 -2.88 -14.60
C THR A 148 -6.13 -1.89 -13.62
N TRP A 149 -6.09 -2.27 -12.35
CA TRP A 149 -5.51 -1.46 -11.28
C TRP A 149 -4.12 -1.98 -10.93
N ARG A 150 -3.10 -1.13 -11.05
CA ARG A 150 -1.72 -1.43 -10.67
C ARG A 150 -1.26 -0.47 -9.58
N MET A 151 -0.46 -0.96 -8.65
CA MET A 151 0.19 -0.12 -7.65
C MET A 151 1.52 -0.76 -7.19
N ASN A 152 2.39 0.06 -6.63
CA ASN A 152 3.61 -0.36 -5.98
C ASN A 152 3.39 -0.39 -4.47
N ILE A 153 3.76 -1.49 -3.82
CA ILE A 153 3.69 -1.60 -2.36
C ILE A 153 5.09 -1.88 -1.79
N THR A 154 5.47 -1.11 -0.77
CA THR A 154 6.63 -1.37 0.09
C THR A 154 6.24 -1.36 1.55
N THR A 155 7.12 -1.89 2.41
CA THR A 155 6.95 -1.95 3.85
C THR A 155 8.25 -1.62 4.54
N ASP A 156 8.24 -1.19 5.81
CA ASP A 156 9.45 -1.09 6.63
C ASP A 156 9.71 -2.34 7.50
N ARG A 157 8.84 -3.37 7.41
CA ARG A 157 8.94 -4.60 8.20
C ARG A 157 9.04 -5.87 7.35
N THR A 158 9.89 -6.80 7.77
CA THR A 158 9.97 -8.16 7.20
C THR A 158 8.77 -9.00 7.60
N GLY A 159 8.37 -9.93 6.71
CA GLY A 159 7.34 -10.92 7.01
C GLY A 159 5.90 -10.44 6.80
N VAL A 160 5.72 -9.18 6.39
CA VAL A 160 4.39 -8.65 6.04
C VAL A 160 3.94 -9.19 4.69
N SER A 161 2.72 -9.70 4.63
CA SER A 161 2.02 -10.05 3.39
C SER A 161 0.59 -9.54 3.45
N LEU A 162 0.01 -9.25 2.30
CA LEU A 162 -1.36 -8.75 2.21
C LEU A 162 -2.11 -9.41 1.05
N ASN A 163 -3.39 -9.62 1.28
CA ASN A 163 -4.37 -9.99 0.26
C ASN A 163 -5.19 -8.75 -0.05
N TRP A 164 -5.33 -8.36 -1.31
CA TRP A 164 -6.10 -7.17 -1.66
C TRP A 164 -7.11 -7.43 -2.77
N GLN A 165 -8.19 -6.65 -2.72
CA GLN A 165 -9.29 -6.66 -3.68
C GLN A 165 -9.63 -5.23 -4.06
N ALA A 166 -10.15 -5.04 -5.27
CA ALA A 166 -10.64 -3.77 -5.77
C ALA A 166 -12.16 -3.81 -5.94
N ALA A 167 -12.83 -2.68 -5.80
CA ALA A 167 -14.23 -2.52 -6.16
C ALA A 167 -14.48 -1.11 -6.72
N ALA A 168 -15.67 -0.92 -7.29
CA ALA A 168 -16.10 0.36 -7.80
C ALA A 168 -17.61 0.52 -7.68
N ALA A 169 -18.05 1.67 -7.18
CA ALA A 169 -19.46 2.05 -7.07
C ALA A 169 -19.73 3.39 -7.77
N VAL A 170 -20.94 3.55 -8.31
CA VAL A 170 -21.35 4.75 -9.03
C VAL A 170 -22.13 5.66 -8.08
N TYR A 171 -21.84 6.96 -8.11
CA TYR A 171 -22.50 7.97 -7.28
C TYR A 171 -23.06 9.12 -8.11
N THR A 172 -24.24 9.62 -7.74
CA THR A 172 -24.90 10.78 -8.37
C THR A 172 -25.83 11.50 -7.38
N PRO A 173 -25.51 12.72 -6.91
CA PRO A 173 -24.27 13.48 -7.11
C PRO A 173 -23.05 12.89 -6.38
N PHE A 174 -21.85 13.41 -6.66
CA PHE A 174 -20.64 13.07 -5.91
C PHE A 174 -19.61 14.21 -6.01
N THR A 175 -18.44 14.03 -5.40
CA THR A 175 -17.35 15.00 -5.40
C THR A 175 -16.05 14.39 -5.91
N ASN A 176 -15.22 15.21 -6.56
CA ASN A 176 -13.85 14.86 -6.88
C ASN A 176 -12.87 15.15 -5.74
N ASN A 177 -13.34 15.69 -4.61
CA ASN A 177 -12.51 16.02 -3.46
C ASN A 177 -12.58 14.89 -2.40
N PRO A 178 -11.54 14.04 -2.28
CA PRO A 178 -11.58 12.90 -1.37
C PRO A 178 -11.69 13.28 0.11
N SER A 179 -11.24 14.49 0.50
CA SER A 179 -11.34 14.96 1.90
C SER A 179 -12.79 15.13 2.40
N LEU A 180 -13.76 15.23 1.49
CA LEU A 180 -15.17 15.41 1.84
C LEU A 180 -15.94 14.09 1.93
N LEU A 181 -15.35 12.98 1.50
CA LEU A 181 -16.06 11.70 1.35
C LEU A 181 -16.41 11.04 2.68
N GLY A 182 -15.62 11.28 3.73
CA GLY A 182 -15.74 10.56 4.98
C GLY A 182 -15.53 9.06 4.78
N VAL A 183 -14.42 8.67 4.14
CA VAL A 183 -14.17 7.26 3.81
C VAL A 183 -13.99 6.44 5.09
N LYS A 184 -14.73 5.34 5.23
CA LYS A 184 -14.58 4.40 6.34
C LYS A 184 -13.25 3.63 6.23
N PRO A 185 -12.38 3.62 7.27
CA PRO A 185 -11.07 2.96 7.18
C PRO A 185 -11.16 1.44 7.20
N VAL A 186 -12.07 0.86 7.98
CA VAL A 186 -12.08 -0.58 8.27
C VAL A 186 -13.49 -1.16 8.17
N ASP A 187 -13.62 -2.45 7.88
CA ASP A 187 -14.89 -3.17 7.96
C ASP A 187 -15.40 -3.24 9.41
N ASP A 188 -14.47 -3.21 10.39
CA ASP A 188 -14.75 -3.22 11.81
C ASP A 188 -15.78 -2.15 12.22
N ASN A 189 -16.76 -2.56 13.03
CA ASN A 189 -17.87 -1.70 13.45
C ASN A 189 -17.61 -0.96 14.78
N THR A 190 -16.41 -1.07 15.33
CA THR A 190 -16.01 -0.45 16.60
C THR A 190 -14.80 0.45 16.50
N ALA A 191 -13.78 0.05 15.74
CA ALA A 191 -12.47 0.69 15.78
C ALA A 191 -12.47 2.12 15.23
N SER A 192 -13.30 2.41 14.23
CA SER A 192 -13.39 3.73 13.62
C SER A 192 -14.49 4.61 14.22
N VAL A 193 -14.55 5.88 13.80
CA VAL A 193 -15.68 6.76 14.15
C VAL A 193 -17.00 6.32 13.51
N TYR A 194 -16.95 5.51 12.47
CA TYR A 194 -18.11 4.95 11.79
C TYR A 194 -18.47 3.60 12.39
N GLN A 195 -19.43 3.61 13.31
CA GLN A 195 -19.87 2.45 14.08
C GLN A 195 -21.04 1.74 13.40
N ASN A 196 -20.81 1.26 12.18
CA ASN A 196 -21.81 0.62 11.32
C ASN A 196 -21.25 -0.65 10.66
N SER A 197 -22.09 -1.37 9.94
CA SER A 197 -21.70 -2.57 9.17
C SER A 197 -21.29 -2.27 7.72
N ASP A 198 -21.06 -1.01 7.39
CA ASP A 198 -20.63 -0.62 6.04
C ASP A 198 -19.18 -1.08 5.81
N HIS A 199 -18.81 -1.39 4.57
CA HIS A 199 -17.47 -1.89 4.27
C HIS A 199 -16.40 -0.78 4.35
N ALA A 200 -15.15 -1.16 4.59
CA ALA A 200 -13.97 -0.32 4.38
C ALA A 200 -14.01 0.30 2.98
N GLY A 201 -13.65 1.57 2.89
CA GLY A 201 -13.74 2.33 1.66
C GLY A 201 -15.13 2.91 1.37
N THR A 202 -16.13 2.79 2.27
CA THR A 202 -17.44 3.44 2.08
C THR A 202 -17.32 4.96 2.22
N PRO A 203 -17.78 5.77 1.24
CA PRO A 203 -17.94 7.22 1.38
C PRO A 203 -19.14 7.57 2.27
N GLU A 204 -18.92 7.64 3.59
CA GLU A 204 -19.99 7.74 4.59
C GLU A 204 -20.90 8.98 4.41
N ASN A 205 -20.34 10.07 3.87
CA ASN A 205 -21.07 11.31 3.61
C ASN A 205 -21.94 11.28 2.34
N TYR A 206 -21.80 10.25 1.50
CA TYR A 206 -22.45 10.17 0.18
C TYR A 206 -23.27 8.88 -0.03
N LYS A 207 -23.48 8.08 1.02
CA LYS A 207 -24.20 6.80 0.92
C LYS A 207 -25.58 6.91 0.24
N GLY A 208 -26.28 8.02 0.45
CA GLY A 208 -27.59 8.28 -0.16
C GLY A 208 -27.55 8.47 -1.68
N ASP A 209 -26.38 8.72 -2.25
CA ASP A 209 -26.19 9.07 -3.66
C ASP A 209 -25.68 7.88 -4.49
N VAL A 210 -25.54 6.68 -3.89
CA VAL A 210 -25.09 5.50 -4.62
C VAL A 210 -26.15 5.02 -5.60
N THR A 211 -25.71 4.69 -6.82
CA THR A 211 -26.55 4.22 -7.92
C THR A 211 -25.98 2.95 -8.54
N GLY A 212 -26.78 2.27 -9.36
CA GLY A 212 -26.36 1.04 -10.03
C GLY A 212 -25.30 1.28 -11.10
N GLY A 213 -24.31 0.39 -11.18
CA GLY A 213 -23.24 0.41 -12.17
C GLY A 213 -21.88 0.04 -11.60
N ALA A 214 -20.86 0.08 -12.46
CA ALA A 214 -19.50 -0.36 -12.14
C ALA A 214 -19.50 -1.81 -11.63
N THR A 215 -18.90 -2.12 -10.48
CA THR A 215 -18.97 -3.48 -9.91
C THR A 215 -20.19 -3.68 -9.00
N GLY A 216 -21.00 -2.64 -8.79
CA GLY A 216 -22.09 -2.60 -7.81
C GLY A 216 -23.50 -2.50 -8.39
N GLY A 217 -24.48 -2.79 -7.55
CA GLY A 217 -25.92 -2.71 -7.87
C GLY A 217 -26.62 -1.45 -7.36
N GLY A 218 -25.93 -0.56 -6.64
CA GLY A 218 -26.54 0.53 -5.87
C GLY A 218 -27.15 0.05 -4.54
N GLY A 219 -28.07 0.84 -3.97
CA GLY A 219 -28.72 0.52 -2.69
C GLY A 219 -27.74 0.57 -1.53
N SER A 220 -27.53 -0.53 -0.81
CA SER A 220 -26.53 -0.62 0.26
C SER A 220 -25.13 -1.04 -0.22
N ASN A 221 -24.92 -1.15 -1.54
CA ASN A 221 -23.64 -1.54 -2.12
C ASN A 221 -22.74 -0.32 -2.37
N PHE A 222 -22.30 0.33 -1.28
CA PHE A 222 -21.58 1.62 -1.31
C PHE A 222 -20.16 1.53 -1.89
N THR A 223 -19.54 0.36 -1.87
CA THR A 223 -18.18 0.14 -2.35
C THR A 223 -18.12 -0.56 -3.69
N GLY A 224 -19.20 -1.23 -4.09
CA GLY A 224 -19.22 -2.16 -5.21
C GLY A 224 -18.85 -3.58 -4.77
N SER A 225 -18.97 -4.52 -5.69
CA SER A 225 -18.57 -5.91 -5.43
C SER A 225 -17.06 -6.05 -5.61
N TYR A 226 -16.42 -6.82 -4.72
CA TYR A 226 -14.98 -7.07 -4.76
C TYR A 226 -14.57 -7.90 -5.99
N SER A 227 -13.42 -7.54 -6.55
CA SER A 227 -12.68 -8.33 -7.53
C SER A 227 -12.10 -9.61 -6.90
N PRO A 228 -11.48 -10.50 -7.71
CA PRO A 228 -10.68 -11.58 -7.16
C PRO A 228 -9.57 -11.06 -6.24
N THR A 229 -9.20 -11.87 -5.25
CA THR A 229 -8.11 -11.57 -4.33
C THR A 229 -6.75 -11.72 -4.99
N VAL A 230 -5.87 -10.75 -4.79
CA VAL A 230 -4.46 -10.79 -5.19
C VAL A 230 -3.58 -10.77 -3.95
N SER A 231 -2.66 -11.73 -3.83
CA SER A 231 -1.69 -11.80 -2.74
C SER A 231 -0.40 -11.09 -3.13
N VAL A 232 0.19 -10.35 -2.19
CA VAL A 232 1.49 -9.71 -2.37
C VAL A 232 2.27 -9.72 -1.06
N THR A 233 3.58 -9.92 -1.18
CA THR A 233 4.53 -9.87 -0.06
C THR A 233 5.51 -8.73 -0.37
N PRO A 234 5.26 -7.52 0.16
CA PRO A 234 6.14 -6.38 -0.07
C PRO A 234 7.53 -6.66 0.50
N VAL A 235 8.57 -6.22 -0.21
CA VAL A 235 9.93 -6.25 0.34
C VAL A 235 10.13 -5.10 1.34
N PRO A 236 10.87 -5.32 2.43
CA PRO A 236 11.24 -4.24 3.34
C PRO A 236 12.13 -3.19 2.65
N GLU A 237 11.87 -1.92 2.91
CA GLU A 237 12.83 -0.84 2.67
C GLU A 237 14.11 -1.14 3.46
N PRO A 238 15.32 -0.94 2.88
CA PRO A 238 16.56 -1.16 3.60
C PRO A 238 16.61 -0.21 4.79
N THR A 239 16.60 -0.77 6.00
CA THR A 239 16.71 0.03 7.22
C THR A 239 18.09 0.68 7.28
N THR A 240 18.13 1.96 7.67
CA THR A 240 19.37 2.73 7.87
C THR A 240 20.32 2.10 8.90
N THR A 241 19.84 1.18 9.74
CA THR A 241 20.65 0.40 10.70
C THR A 241 21.70 -0.48 10.02
N ALA A 242 21.46 -0.92 8.78
CA ALA A 242 22.48 -1.60 7.98
C ALA A 242 23.71 -0.71 7.73
N PHE A 243 23.55 0.62 7.67
CA PHE A 243 24.67 1.55 7.44
C PHE A 243 25.56 1.74 8.67
N LEU A 244 25.03 1.64 9.90
CA LEU A 244 25.81 1.84 11.14
C LEU A 244 26.71 0.64 11.47
N GLY A 245 26.24 -0.59 11.26
CA GLY A 245 27.05 -1.80 11.50
C GLY A 245 28.31 -1.87 10.63
N ILE A 246 28.23 -1.33 9.41
CA ILE A 246 29.34 -1.29 8.44
C ILE A 246 30.35 -0.20 8.83
N ALA A 247 29.89 0.93 9.37
CA ALA A 247 30.78 2.02 9.80
C ALA A 247 31.67 1.63 10.99
N PHE A 248 31.13 0.89 11.97
CA PHE A 248 31.92 0.39 13.11
C PHE A 248 32.92 -0.68 12.70
N LEU A 249 32.55 -1.61 11.82
CA LEU A 249 33.46 -2.64 11.33
C LEU A 249 34.62 -2.04 10.50
N SER A 250 34.32 -1.03 9.68
CA SER A 250 35.31 -0.27 8.90
C SER A 250 36.30 0.47 9.79
N LEU A 251 35.83 1.07 10.89
CA LEU A 251 36.68 1.75 11.86
C LEU A 251 37.60 0.78 12.63
N VAL A 252 37.07 -0.38 13.03
CA VAL A 252 37.85 -1.42 13.73
C VAL A 252 38.95 -2.00 12.83
N ILE A 253 38.66 -2.23 11.55
CA ILE A 253 39.65 -2.71 10.58
C ILE A 253 40.72 -1.65 10.30
N ALA A 254 40.34 -0.38 10.12
CA ALA A 254 41.27 0.73 9.92
C ALA A 254 42.18 1.00 11.14
N GLN A 255 41.69 0.76 12.36
CA GLN A 255 42.51 0.88 13.57
C GLN A 255 43.49 -0.29 13.73
N ARG A 256 43.14 -1.49 13.27
CA ARG A 256 44.05 -2.66 13.30
C ARG A 256 45.19 -2.54 12.29
N SER A 257 44.97 -1.94 11.13
CA SER A 257 46.02 -1.78 10.10
C SER A 257 47.05 -0.69 10.41
N ARG A 258 46.81 0.18 11.39
CA ARG A 258 47.76 1.23 11.83
C ARG A 258 48.66 0.80 12.99
N ARG A 259 48.46 -0.40 13.53
CA ARG A 259 49.20 -0.94 14.68
C ARG A 259 50.20 -2.05 14.32
N GLN A 260 50.40 -2.31 13.02
CA GLN A 260 51.49 -3.14 12.48
C GLN A 260 52.39 -2.28 11.60
#